data_AF-A0A9E4EDM3-F1
#
_entry.id   AF-A0A9E4EDM3-F1
#
_cell.length_a   1.000
_cell.length_b   1.000
_cell.length_c   1.000
_cell.angle_alpha   90.00
_cell.angle_beta   90.00
_cell.angle_gamma   90.00
#
_symmetry.space_group_name_H-M   'P 1'
#
loop_
_entity.id
_entity.type
_entity.pdbx_description
1 polymer ?
#
loop_
_entity_poly.entity_id
_entity_poly.type
_entity_poly.pdbx_seq_one_letter_code
_entity_poly.pdbx_strand_id
1 'polypeptide(L)'
;MSIVIKVFGGGLVGVLAVGLFGCGYLFPSTFHSPNPYSDLYKAKDLRDRGKYKAALAKYEKVSKKHPQTAFGRKVIDVEFPTGLKYDIAFCYAKLAETEGDVSFYIKAEAAARESYQTAIHPFDQADAIYLWGYILFKQEHYEEARAKFEALLEILQQNEYESDFTADTFFALGKTYLELADKCAAQRVFAQLEARIETLLPSYDRAEALYPLGKVYLELGDAVAAQRVFAKFEVRVEADLREFGYHFLGIDFYEETLFGLGEVYLELGDEVAAQRVFGRLLVHFPDTSYKSEVQRLLEKQ
;
A
#
# COMPACT_ATOMS: atom_id res chain seq x y z
N MET A 1 -24.92 -23.11 49.62
CA MET A 1 -23.47 -22.83 49.55
C MET A 1 -23.34 -21.52 48.78
N SER A 2 -23.30 -20.32 49.36
CA SER A 2 -22.75 -19.83 50.65
C SER A 2 -21.25 -19.47 50.59
N ILE A 3 -20.99 -18.15 50.67
CA ILE A 3 -19.98 -17.47 51.54
C ILE A 3 -18.50 -17.65 51.10
N VAL A 4 -17.62 -16.64 50.96
CA VAL A 4 -17.32 -15.35 51.66
C VAL A 4 -17.10 -14.20 50.62
N ILE A 5 -17.46 -12.90 50.70
CA ILE A 5 -18.17 -11.97 51.64
C ILE A 5 -17.34 -11.20 52.70
N LYS A 6 -17.27 -9.84 52.58
CA LYS A 6 -16.65 -8.82 53.50
C LYS A 6 -15.09 -8.76 53.48
N VAL A 7 -14.34 -7.76 53.98
CA VAL A 7 -14.52 -6.43 54.66
C VAL A 7 -13.20 -5.61 54.45
N PHE A 8 -13.04 -4.28 54.45
CA PHE A 8 -13.89 -3.05 54.47
C PHE A 8 -13.10 -1.92 53.73
N GLY A 9 -13.26 -0.60 53.86
CA GLY A 9 -14.13 0.28 54.67
C GLY A 9 -13.90 1.78 54.31
N GLY A 10 -14.63 2.72 54.93
CA GLY A 10 -14.54 4.16 54.60
C GLY A 10 -15.10 5.12 55.67
N GLY A 11 -15.25 6.40 55.30
CA GLY A 11 -15.61 7.53 56.17
C GLY A 11 -14.56 8.66 56.12
N LEU A 12 -14.85 9.92 56.45
CA LEU A 12 -16.13 10.56 56.81
C LEU A 12 -16.14 12.06 56.41
N VAL A 13 -17.34 12.64 56.37
CA VAL A 13 -17.74 14.05 56.16
C VAL A 13 -16.80 15.14 56.69
N GLY A 14 -16.66 16.22 55.91
CA GLY A 14 -16.24 17.55 56.40
C GLY A 14 -16.80 18.69 55.52
N VAL A 15 -17.58 19.60 56.09
CA VAL A 15 -18.13 20.80 55.43
C VAL A 15 -17.85 22.03 56.30
N LEU A 16 -17.28 23.09 55.70
CA LEU A 16 -17.13 24.51 56.11
C LEU A 16 -16.11 25.11 55.08
N ALA A 17 -16.06 26.39 54.70
CA ALA A 17 -17.02 27.50 54.67
C ALA A 17 -16.45 28.62 53.75
N VAL A 18 -17.27 29.65 53.48
CA VAL A 18 -16.97 30.83 52.65
C VAL A 18 -15.61 31.49 52.93
N GLY A 19 -14.88 31.87 51.87
CA GLY A 19 -13.60 32.61 51.98
C GLY A 19 -13.25 33.43 50.72
N LEU A 20 -13.94 34.54 50.48
CA LEU A 20 -13.61 35.49 49.41
C LEU A 20 -12.41 36.36 49.82
N PHE A 21 -11.26 36.20 49.16
CA PHE A 21 -10.25 37.27 49.04
C PHE A 21 -9.52 37.16 47.70
N GLY A 22 -9.31 38.30 47.05
CA GLY A 22 -8.76 38.36 45.70
C GLY A 22 -7.23 38.44 45.67
N CYS A 23 -6.60 37.52 44.95
CA CYS A 23 -5.27 37.71 44.35
C CYS A 23 -5.41 37.54 42.84
N GLY A 24 -5.27 38.64 42.10
CA GLY A 24 -5.47 38.67 40.65
C GLY A 24 -4.32 38.04 39.86
N TYR A 25 -4.22 36.70 39.88
CA TYR A 25 -3.43 35.99 38.89
C TYR A 25 -4.20 35.91 37.57
N LEU A 26 -3.86 36.82 36.66
CA LEU A 26 -4.11 36.67 35.23
C LEU A 26 -3.34 35.44 34.73
N PHE A 27 -3.91 34.25 34.90
CA PHE A 27 -3.51 33.09 34.12
C PHE A 27 -3.79 33.40 32.65
N PRO A 28 -2.78 33.41 31.76
CA PRO A 28 -3.03 33.44 30.32
C PRO A 28 -3.65 32.10 29.94
N SER A 29 -4.98 32.06 29.87
CA SER A 29 -5.68 30.91 29.31
C SER A 29 -5.15 30.68 27.89
N THR A 30 -4.87 29.41 27.56
CA THR A 30 -4.29 28.97 26.27
C THR A 30 -2.85 29.38 25.97
N PHE A 31 -1.90 28.84 26.76
CA PHE A 31 -0.65 28.36 26.16
C PHE A 31 -0.94 27.17 25.23
N HIS A 32 -1.54 27.44 24.07
CA HIS A 32 -1.54 26.50 22.95
C HIS A 32 -0.14 26.52 22.32
N SER A 33 0.76 25.69 22.84
CA SER A 33 1.90 25.24 22.02
C SER A 33 1.31 24.47 20.83
N PRO A 34 1.53 24.92 19.57
CA PRO A 34 0.99 24.20 18.42
C PRO A 34 1.70 22.85 18.34
N ASN A 35 0.99 21.75 18.60
CA ASN A 35 1.54 20.41 18.45
C ASN A 35 2.02 20.26 16.99
N PRO A 36 3.33 20.12 16.72
CA PRO A 36 3.86 20.17 15.35
C PRO A 36 3.37 18.99 14.51
N TYR A 37 3.18 17.83 15.14
CA TYR A 37 2.59 16.65 14.51
C TYR A 37 1.11 16.87 14.14
N SER A 38 0.40 17.85 14.72
CA SER A 38 -0.99 18.16 14.34
C SER A 38 -1.11 18.68 12.90
N ASP A 39 -0.13 19.44 12.41
CA ASP A 39 -0.12 19.86 11.00
C ASP A 39 0.34 18.72 10.08
N LEU A 40 1.19 17.82 10.57
CA LEU A 40 1.64 16.61 9.86
C LEU A 40 0.51 15.58 9.69
N TYR A 41 -0.24 15.25 10.75
CA TYR A 41 -1.41 14.35 10.66
C TYR A 41 -2.47 14.92 9.70
N LYS A 42 -2.69 16.25 9.71
CA LYS A 42 -3.57 16.94 8.76
C LYS A 42 -2.99 17.04 7.34
N ALA A 43 -1.74 16.67 7.12
CA ALA A 43 -1.12 16.54 5.80
C ALA A 43 -1.24 15.09 5.30
N LYS A 44 -0.98 14.09 6.15
CA LYS A 44 -1.27 12.67 5.87
C LYS A 44 -2.74 12.45 5.54
N ASP A 45 -3.68 12.96 6.36
CA ASP A 45 -5.12 12.95 6.07
C ASP A 45 -5.50 13.56 4.70
N LEU A 46 -4.70 14.49 4.16
CA LEU A 46 -4.91 15.02 2.80
C LEU A 46 -4.27 14.12 1.73
N ARG A 47 -3.06 13.60 1.97
CA ARG A 47 -2.38 12.60 1.11
C ARG A 47 -3.25 11.37 0.90
N ASP A 48 -3.80 10.84 1.99
CA ASP A 48 -4.60 9.60 2.03
C ASP A 48 -5.97 9.79 1.34
N ARG A 49 -6.48 11.04 1.28
CA ARG A 49 -7.67 11.44 0.51
C ARG A 49 -7.36 11.88 -0.93
N GLY A 50 -6.15 11.61 -1.45
CA GLY A 50 -5.73 11.97 -2.81
C GLY A 50 -5.46 13.46 -3.05
N LYS A 51 -5.44 14.30 -2.01
CA LYS A 51 -5.34 15.78 -2.11
C LYS A 51 -3.88 16.25 -2.06
N TYR A 52 -3.03 15.64 -2.87
CA TYR A 52 -1.56 15.76 -2.81
C TYR A 52 -1.04 17.21 -2.83
N LYS A 53 -1.56 18.08 -3.71
CA LYS A 53 -1.20 19.52 -3.74
C LYS A 53 -1.49 20.23 -2.40
N ALA A 54 -2.60 19.88 -1.73
CA ALA A 54 -2.96 20.45 -0.44
C ALA A 54 -2.17 19.82 0.73
N ALA A 55 -1.74 18.56 0.59
CA ALA A 55 -0.83 17.90 1.51
C ALA A 55 0.57 18.54 1.47
N LEU A 56 1.16 18.70 0.27
CA LEU A 56 2.44 19.40 0.04
C LEU A 56 2.44 20.81 0.63
N ALA A 57 1.37 21.59 0.42
CA ALA A 57 1.21 22.93 0.99
C ALA A 57 1.11 22.96 2.53
N LYS A 58 0.97 21.80 3.20
CA LYS A 58 1.15 21.64 4.66
C LYS A 58 2.53 21.07 5.00
N TYR A 59 3.02 20.06 4.28
CA TYR A 59 4.37 19.52 4.49
C TYR A 59 5.44 20.62 4.39
N GLU A 60 5.36 21.52 3.40
CA GLU A 60 6.22 22.71 3.33
C GLU A 60 6.17 23.58 4.60
N LYS A 61 4.98 23.77 5.19
CA LYS A 61 4.81 24.57 6.41
C LYS A 61 5.40 23.86 7.63
N VAL A 62 5.33 22.53 7.66
CA VAL A 62 6.01 21.69 8.66
C VAL A 62 7.53 21.82 8.51
N SER A 63 8.08 21.64 7.30
CA SER A 63 9.51 21.83 7.03
C SER A 63 10.00 23.25 7.36
N LYS A 64 9.20 24.29 7.08
CA LYS A 64 9.55 25.69 7.39
C LYS A 64 9.51 26.01 8.89
N LYS A 65 8.70 25.28 9.69
CA LYS A 65 8.67 25.37 11.16
C LYS A 65 9.78 24.55 11.83
N HIS A 66 10.17 23.43 11.23
CA HIS A 66 11.13 22.46 11.76
C HIS A 66 12.24 22.17 10.74
N PRO A 67 13.01 23.18 10.29
CA PRO A 67 13.96 23.03 9.18
C PRO A 67 15.11 22.06 9.49
N GLN A 68 15.54 22.04 10.75
CA GLN A 68 16.34 20.97 11.36
C GLN A 68 15.94 20.86 12.83
N THR A 69 15.82 19.65 13.35
CA THR A 69 15.54 19.39 14.78
C THR A 69 16.82 19.54 15.61
N ALA A 70 17.29 20.79 15.72
CA ALA A 70 18.43 21.21 16.56
C ALA A 70 18.15 21.12 18.08
N PHE A 71 17.26 20.21 18.49
CA PHE A 71 17.08 19.81 19.88
C PHE A 71 18.18 18.84 20.28
N GLY A 72 18.86 19.10 21.40
CA GLY A 72 19.93 18.25 21.93
C GLY A 72 19.52 16.84 22.41
N ARG A 73 18.39 16.29 21.94
CA ARG A 73 17.89 14.93 22.22
C ARG A 73 17.84 14.13 20.92
N LYS A 74 19.03 13.73 20.48
CA LYS A 74 19.43 13.06 19.22
C LYS A 74 18.71 11.73 18.85
N VAL A 75 17.64 11.34 19.56
CA VAL A 75 17.10 9.97 19.58
C VAL A 75 15.58 9.92 19.29
N ILE A 76 14.84 11.01 19.47
CA ILE A 76 13.36 10.98 19.42
C ILE A 76 12.79 11.62 18.13
N ASP A 77 13.55 12.49 17.47
CA ASP A 77 13.04 13.41 16.44
C ASP A 77 13.77 13.23 15.09
N VAL A 78 14.14 11.97 14.80
CA VAL A 78 15.00 11.58 13.64
C VAL A 78 14.24 10.78 12.59
N GLU A 79 13.17 10.07 12.98
CA GLU A 79 12.15 9.55 12.05
C GLU A 79 11.43 10.71 11.31
N PHE A 80 11.32 11.87 11.97
CA PHE A 80 10.57 13.04 11.49
C PHE A 80 11.04 13.59 10.14
N PRO A 81 12.34 13.90 9.89
CA PRO A 81 12.80 14.30 8.56
C PRO A 81 12.55 13.21 7.51
N THR A 82 12.80 11.94 7.84
CA THR A 82 12.66 10.81 6.90
C THR A 82 11.22 10.60 6.47
N GLY A 83 10.30 10.36 7.40
CA GLY A 83 8.88 10.16 7.09
C GLY A 83 8.24 11.38 6.42
N LEU A 84 8.71 12.59 6.72
CA LEU A 84 8.28 13.83 6.03
C LEU A 84 8.80 13.90 4.58
N LYS A 85 10.03 13.45 4.32
CA LYS A 85 10.61 13.44 2.96
C LYS A 85 9.99 12.33 2.10
N TYR A 86 9.74 11.15 2.66
CA TYR A 86 8.93 10.10 2.04
C TYR A 86 7.53 10.61 1.65
N ASP A 87 6.80 11.24 2.59
CA ASP A 87 5.48 11.81 2.35
C ASP A 87 5.45 12.84 1.20
N ILE A 88 6.46 13.71 1.15
CA ILE A 88 6.63 14.70 0.08
C ILE A 88 6.93 14.01 -1.26
N ALA A 89 7.81 13.01 -1.27
CA ALA A 89 8.14 12.24 -2.47
C ALA A 89 6.92 11.52 -3.04
N PHE A 90 6.15 10.83 -2.18
CA PHE A 90 4.92 10.14 -2.55
C PHE A 90 3.88 11.10 -3.14
N CYS A 91 3.68 12.27 -2.51
CA CYS A 91 2.77 13.29 -3.03
C CYS A 91 3.21 13.82 -4.41
N TYR A 92 4.50 13.98 -4.66
CA TYR A 92 4.99 14.40 -5.97
C TYR A 92 4.87 13.28 -7.02
N ALA A 93 5.18 12.02 -6.68
CA ALA A 93 4.99 10.89 -7.58
C ALA A 93 3.52 10.75 -8.01
N LYS A 94 2.58 10.84 -7.06
CA LYS A 94 1.14 10.78 -7.36
C LYS A 94 0.61 12.01 -8.11
N LEU A 95 1.25 13.18 -8.03
CA LEU A 95 0.94 14.32 -8.89
C LEU A 95 1.47 14.13 -10.33
N ALA A 96 2.63 13.51 -10.51
CA ALA A 96 3.11 13.14 -11.85
C ALA A 96 2.15 12.14 -12.51
N GLU A 97 1.66 11.14 -11.76
CA GLU A 97 0.66 10.18 -12.23
C GLU A 97 -0.69 10.82 -12.58
N THR A 98 -1.21 11.71 -11.73
CA THR A 98 -2.57 12.27 -11.89
C THR A 98 -2.65 13.50 -12.79
N GLU A 99 -1.54 14.22 -13.03
CA GLU A 99 -1.51 15.42 -13.87
C GLU A 99 -0.67 15.25 -15.15
N GLY A 100 0.04 14.12 -15.31
CA GLY A 100 0.90 13.83 -16.47
C GLY A 100 2.20 14.65 -16.54
N ASP A 101 2.48 15.49 -15.54
CA ASP A 101 3.67 16.34 -15.51
C ASP A 101 4.87 15.60 -14.89
N VAL A 102 5.74 15.09 -15.76
CA VAL A 102 7.01 14.43 -15.42
C VAL A 102 7.95 15.33 -14.58
N SER A 103 7.77 16.66 -14.59
CA SER A 103 8.52 17.57 -13.72
C SER A 103 8.23 17.36 -12.22
N PHE A 104 7.14 16.67 -11.87
CA PHE A 104 6.89 16.25 -10.50
C PHE A 104 7.73 15.01 -10.12
N TYR A 105 8.05 14.08 -11.03
CA TYR A 105 8.93 12.95 -10.69
C TYR A 105 10.34 13.42 -10.30
N ILE A 106 10.89 14.45 -10.96
CA ILE A 106 12.19 15.04 -10.58
C ILE A 106 12.18 15.57 -9.13
N LYS A 107 11.04 16.14 -8.68
CA LYS A 107 10.85 16.61 -7.30
C LYS A 107 10.62 15.45 -6.33
N ALA A 108 9.96 14.39 -6.80
CA ALA A 108 9.75 13.16 -6.04
C ALA A 108 11.06 12.43 -5.77
N GLU A 109 11.90 12.26 -6.81
CA GLU A 109 13.19 11.57 -6.76
C GLU A 109 14.14 12.26 -5.77
N ALA A 110 14.26 13.59 -5.86
CA ALA A 110 15.06 14.38 -4.92
C ALA A 110 14.59 14.19 -3.46
N ALA A 111 13.28 14.18 -3.22
CA ALA A 111 12.72 13.97 -1.89
C ALA A 111 12.88 12.51 -1.39
N ALA A 112 12.76 11.50 -2.27
CA ALA A 112 12.97 10.09 -1.92
C ALA A 112 14.44 9.82 -1.60
N ARG A 113 15.37 10.40 -2.37
CA ARG A 113 16.80 10.37 -2.10
C ARG A 113 17.15 11.03 -0.77
N GLU A 114 16.60 12.21 -0.48
CA GLU A 114 16.78 12.86 0.84
C GLU A 114 16.22 11.99 1.97
N SER A 115 15.05 11.37 1.79
CA SER A 115 14.45 10.43 2.75
C SER A 115 15.39 9.27 3.05
N TYR A 116 15.90 8.59 2.02
CA TYR A 116 16.85 7.50 2.16
C TYR A 116 18.16 7.94 2.84
N GLN A 117 18.62 9.17 2.59
CA GLN A 117 19.81 9.74 3.23
C GLN A 117 19.63 10.11 4.71
N THR A 118 18.39 10.34 5.19
CA THR A 118 18.11 10.57 6.62
C THR A 118 17.63 9.32 7.35
N ALA A 119 17.32 8.24 6.64
CA ALA A 119 16.81 6.98 7.19
C ALA A 119 17.87 6.24 8.04
N ILE A 120 17.58 6.06 9.34
CA ILE A 120 18.46 5.36 10.29
C ILE A 120 18.09 3.90 10.44
N HIS A 121 16.80 3.57 10.46
CA HIS A 121 16.35 2.19 10.60
C HIS A 121 16.27 1.50 9.24
N PRO A 122 16.61 0.19 9.14
CA PRO A 122 16.47 -0.57 7.89
C PRO A 122 15.06 -0.53 7.31
N PHE A 123 14.03 -0.38 8.15
CA PHE A 123 12.63 -0.20 7.75
C PHE A 123 12.41 1.12 7.00
N ASP A 124 12.83 2.26 7.59
CA ASP A 124 12.78 3.57 6.93
C ASP A 124 13.54 3.58 5.60
N GLN A 125 14.66 2.84 5.54
CA GLN A 125 15.48 2.69 4.35
C GLN A 125 14.76 1.87 3.28
N ALA A 126 14.04 0.81 3.67
CA ALA A 126 13.27 -0.04 2.77
C ALA A 126 12.13 0.73 2.07
N ASP A 127 11.33 1.46 2.85
CA ASP A 127 10.26 2.32 2.32
C ASP A 127 10.81 3.37 1.34
N ALA A 128 11.89 4.08 1.74
CA ALA A 128 12.48 5.14 0.95
C ALA A 128 13.15 4.64 -0.34
N ILE A 129 13.82 3.48 -0.32
CA ILE A 129 14.46 2.91 -1.51
C ILE A 129 13.44 2.28 -2.46
N TYR A 130 12.34 1.68 -1.95
CA TYR A 130 11.23 1.23 -2.78
C TYR A 130 10.64 2.39 -3.58
N LEU A 131 10.27 3.48 -2.88
CA LEU A 131 9.68 4.65 -3.51
C LEU A 131 10.65 5.32 -4.51
N TRP A 132 11.95 5.36 -4.22
CA TRP A 132 12.96 5.85 -5.18
C TRP A 132 13.04 4.95 -6.43
N GLY A 133 13.05 3.62 -6.27
CA GLY A 133 13.02 2.67 -7.38
C GLY A 133 11.76 2.82 -8.24
N TYR A 134 10.59 2.97 -7.61
CA TYR A 134 9.33 3.23 -8.30
C TYR A 134 9.36 4.53 -9.10
N ILE A 135 9.87 5.63 -8.53
CA ILE A 135 9.99 6.91 -9.22
C ILE A 135 10.91 6.79 -10.44
N LEU A 136 12.07 6.14 -10.31
CA LEU A 136 13.00 5.89 -11.41
C LEU A 136 12.37 5.02 -12.51
N PHE A 137 11.62 3.96 -12.15
CA PHE A 137 10.87 3.14 -13.10
C PHE A 137 9.85 3.99 -13.89
N LYS A 138 9.12 4.88 -13.20
CA LYS A 138 8.16 5.81 -13.83
C LYS A 138 8.81 6.94 -14.63
N GLN A 139 10.12 7.16 -14.49
CA GLN A 139 10.94 8.03 -15.33
C GLN A 139 11.61 7.29 -16.52
N GLU A 140 11.35 5.98 -16.69
CA GLU A 140 12.02 5.11 -17.68
C GLU A 140 13.52 4.86 -17.39
N HIS A 141 14.01 5.21 -16.20
CA HIS A 141 15.39 4.98 -15.74
C HIS A 141 15.57 3.53 -15.24
N TYR A 142 15.25 2.54 -16.09
CA TYR A 142 15.09 1.14 -15.69
C TYR A 142 16.36 0.50 -15.08
N GLU A 143 17.55 0.84 -15.57
CA GLU A 143 18.83 0.38 -14.98
C GLU A 143 19.02 0.86 -13.53
N GLU A 144 18.66 2.12 -13.25
CA GLU A 144 18.75 2.67 -11.88
C GLU A 144 17.64 2.11 -10.99
N ALA A 145 16.43 1.96 -11.52
CA ALA A 145 15.29 1.36 -10.81
C ALA A 145 15.59 -0.09 -10.40
N ARG A 146 16.15 -0.90 -11.32
CA ARG A 146 16.58 -2.27 -11.05
C ARG A 146 17.54 -2.30 -9.86
N ALA A 147 18.57 -1.45 -9.88
CA ALA A 147 19.55 -1.36 -8.80
C ALA A 147 18.93 -0.94 -7.44
N LYS A 148 17.83 -0.18 -7.42
CA LYS A 148 17.09 0.11 -6.16
C LYS A 148 16.35 -1.11 -5.64
N PHE A 149 15.62 -1.82 -6.51
CA PHE A 149 14.85 -2.98 -6.10
C PHE A 149 15.75 -4.18 -5.75
N GLU A 150 16.88 -4.36 -6.44
CA GLU A 150 17.92 -5.35 -6.10
C GLU A 150 18.50 -5.06 -4.71
N ALA A 151 18.92 -3.82 -4.44
CA ALA A 151 19.43 -3.41 -3.13
C ALA A 151 18.38 -3.50 -2.00
N LEU A 152 17.10 -3.29 -2.31
CA LEU A 152 16.00 -3.46 -1.35
C LEU A 152 15.85 -4.93 -0.93
N LEU A 153 15.82 -5.86 -1.89
CA LEU A 153 15.73 -7.29 -1.58
C LEU A 153 16.95 -7.77 -0.79
N GLU A 154 18.14 -7.22 -1.05
CA GLU A 154 19.34 -7.45 -0.24
C GLU A 154 19.17 -6.92 1.20
N ILE A 155 18.70 -5.67 1.39
CA ILE A 155 18.45 -5.08 2.72
C ILE A 155 17.48 -5.95 3.54
N LEU A 156 16.37 -6.37 2.94
CA LEU A 156 15.35 -7.21 3.59
C LEU A 156 15.94 -8.58 3.97
N GLN A 157 16.68 -9.22 3.06
CA GLN A 157 17.35 -10.50 3.32
C GLN A 157 18.41 -10.40 4.43
N GLN A 158 19.24 -9.35 4.44
CA GLN A 158 20.31 -9.17 5.42
C GLN A 158 19.80 -8.91 6.86
N ASN A 159 18.58 -8.37 7.00
CA ASN A 159 18.01 -7.99 8.30
C ASN A 159 16.94 -8.99 8.80
N GLU A 160 16.77 -10.13 8.12
CA GLU A 160 15.85 -11.23 8.47
C GLU A 160 14.38 -10.80 8.70
N TYR A 161 13.91 -9.77 7.98
CA TYR A 161 12.52 -9.32 8.03
C TYR A 161 11.93 -9.10 6.63
N GLU A 162 10.62 -9.29 6.52
CA GLU A 162 9.83 -8.98 5.32
C GLU A 162 9.12 -7.63 5.55
N SER A 163 9.22 -6.70 4.60
CA SER A 163 8.45 -5.45 4.56
C SER A 163 7.15 -5.66 3.79
N ASP A 164 6.12 -4.87 4.06
CA ASP A 164 4.89 -4.81 3.27
C ASP A 164 5.20 -4.62 1.76
N PHE A 165 6.25 -3.85 1.44
CA PHE A 165 6.73 -3.62 0.07
C PHE A 165 7.47 -4.81 -0.57
N THR A 166 7.63 -5.95 0.10
CA THR A 166 8.44 -7.07 -0.42
C THR A 166 7.84 -7.67 -1.69
N ALA A 167 6.53 -7.95 -1.69
CA ALA A 167 5.84 -8.50 -2.86
C ALA A 167 5.83 -7.52 -4.04
N ASP A 168 5.50 -6.26 -3.74
CA ASP A 168 5.60 -5.09 -4.61
C ASP A 168 6.98 -4.96 -5.27
N THR A 169 8.05 -5.14 -4.48
CA THR A 169 9.44 -5.05 -4.96
C THR A 169 9.79 -6.16 -5.93
N PHE A 170 9.38 -7.41 -5.66
CA PHE A 170 9.54 -8.50 -6.64
C PHE A 170 8.75 -8.19 -7.92
N PHE A 171 7.51 -7.71 -7.82
CA PHE A 171 6.70 -7.41 -9.01
C PHE A 171 7.30 -6.27 -9.85
N ALA A 172 7.71 -5.18 -9.20
CA ALA A 172 8.33 -4.01 -9.83
C ALA A 172 9.69 -4.35 -10.44
N LEU A 173 10.54 -5.12 -9.76
CA LEU A 173 11.80 -5.63 -10.31
C LEU A 173 11.55 -6.53 -11.53
N GLY A 174 10.54 -7.40 -11.46
CA GLY A 174 10.14 -8.27 -12.57
C GLY A 174 9.72 -7.49 -13.80
N LYS A 175 8.85 -6.46 -13.65
CA LYS A 175 8.48 -5.56 -14.76
C LYS A 175 9.70 -4.76 -15.25
N THR A 176 10.57 -4.30 -14.35
CA THR A 176 11.81 -3.59 -14.73
C THR A 176 12.71 -4.45 -15.63
N TYR A 177 12.86 -5.74 -15.34
CA TYR A 177 13.58 -6.66 -16.23
C TYR A 177 12.89 -6.88 -17.58
N LEU A 178 11.55 -6.78 -17.68
CA LEU A 178 10.84 -6.81 -18.97
C LEU A 178 11.11 -5.57 -19.82
N GLU A 179 11.12 -4.38 -19.22
CA GLU A 179 11.45 -3.12 -19.94
C GLU A 179 12.93 -3.10 -20.37
N LEU A 180 13.81 -3.74 -19.59
CA LEU A 180 15.21 -4.03 -19.96
C LEU A 180 15.36 -5.21 -20.95
N ALA A 181 14.26 -5.80 -21.41
CA ALA A 181 14.17 -6.97 -22.29
C ALA A 181 14.80 -8.30 -21.76
N ASP A 182 15.28 -8.35 -20.51
CA ASP A 182 15.73 -9.61 -19.89
C ASP A 182 14.54 -10.43 -19.36
N LYS A 183 13.87 -11.08 -20.30
CA LYS A 183 12.78 -12.04 -20.00
C LYS A 183 13.23 -13.18 -19.09
N CYS A 184 14.52 -13.56 -19.09
CA CYS A 184 15.03 -14.65 -18.27
C CYS A 184 15.19 -14.24 -16.80
N ALA A 185 15.67 -13.03 -16.53
CA ALA A 185 15.68 -12.46 -15.18
C ALA A 185 14.25 -12.19 -14.69
N ALA A 186 13.39 -11.59 -15.52
CA ALA A 186 11.99 -11.37 -15.20
C ALA A 186 11.27 -12.66 -14.77
N GLN A 187 11.36 -13.74 -15.57
CA GLN A 187 10.79 -15.05 -15.23
C GLN A 187 11.24 -15.58 -13.86
N ARG A 188 12.54 -15.45 -13.53
CA ARG A 188 13.08 -15.88 -12.22
C ARG A 188 12.56 -15.05 -11.06
N VAL A 189 12.37 -13.75 -11.26
CA VAL A 189 11.84 -12.84 -10.21
C VAL A 189 10.36 -13.10 -9.98
N PHE A 190 9.57 -13.24 -11.05
CA PHE A 190 8.15 -13.59 -10.95
C PHE A 190 7.92 -14.99 -10.33
N ALA A 191 8.78 -15.97 -10.64
CA ALA A 191 8.72 -17.29 -9.98
C ALA A 191 9.06 -17.24 -8.48
N GLN A 192 9.97 -16.36 -8.05
CA GLN A 192 10.25 -16.13 -6.62
C GLN A 192 9.08 -15.47 -5.90
N LEU A 193 8.37 -14.56 -6.55
CA LEU A 193 7.12 -13.99 -6.04
C LEU A 193 6.03 -15.07 -5.93
N GLU A 194 5.80 -15.85 -6.98
CA GLU A 194 4.76 -16.91 -7.01
C GLU A 194 4.95 -17.97 -5.91
N ALA A 195 6.21 -18.23 -5.52
CA ALA A 195 6.58 -19.14 -4.44
C ALA A 195 6.39 -18.54 -3.03
N ARG A 196 6.26 -17.22 -2.89
CA ARG A 196 6.21 -16.49 -1.61
C ARG A 196 4.92 -15.71 -1.35
N ILE A 197 4.01 -15.55 -2.32
CA ILE A 197 2.72 -14.85 -2.14
C ILE A 197 1.94 -15.34 -0.90
N GLU A 198 1.94 -16.66 -0.63
CA GLU A 198 1.22 -17.24 0.51
C GLU A 198 1.82 -16.90 1.89
N THR A 199 3.08 -16.43 1.95
CA THR A 199 3.74 -15.99 3.19
C THR A 199 3.84 -14.48 3.29
N LEU A 200 4.15 -13.79 2.17
CA LEU A 200 4.37 -12.35 2.11
C LEU A 200 3.10 -11.53 2.32
N LEU A 201 1.94 -12.04 1.87
CA LEU A 201 0.71 -11.26 1.80
C LEU A 201 -0.34 -11.83 2.75
N PRO A 202 -1.14 -10.99 3.45
CA PRO A 202 -2.34 -11.45 4.13
C PRO A 202 -3.37 -11.97 3.11
N SER A 203 -4.41 -12.66 3.58
CA SER A 203 -5.34 -13.40 2.71
C SER A 203 -5.98 -12.55 1.59
N TYR A 204 -6.36 -11.32 1.90
CA TYR A 204 -6.99 -10.35 1.00
C TYR A 204 -6.05 -9.92 -0.14
N ASP A 205 -4.85 -9.39 0.17
CA ASP A 205 -3.92 -8.83 -0.83
C ASP A 205 -3.42 -9.87 -1.87
N ARG A 206 -3.53 -11.18 -1.57
CA ARG A 206 -3.14 -12.26 -2.50
C ARG A 206 -3.91 -12.20 -3.81
N ALA A 207 -5.19 -11.78 -3.80
CA ALA A 207 -5.98 -11.64 -5.01
C ALA A 207 -5.38 -10.54 -5.93
N GLU A 208 -5.07 -9.38 -5.35
CA GLU A 208 -4.50 -8.22 -6.06
C GLU A 208 -3.12 -8.54 -6.65
N ALA A 209 -2.31 -9.38 -6.01
CA ALA A 209 -1.00 -9.79 -6.52
C ALA A 209 -1.07 -10.90 -7.60
N LEU A 210 -2.00 -11.86 -7.49
CA LEU A 210 -2.04 -13.03 -8.38
C LEU A 210 -2.53 -12.68 -9.80
N TYR A 211 -3.54 -11.81 -9.97
CA TYR A 211 -4.07 -11.51 -11.30
C TYR A 211 -3.07 -10.79 -12.23
N PRO A 212 -2.35 -9.72 -11.80
CA PRO A 212 -1.30 -9.11 -12.60
C PRO A 212 -0.15 -10.07 -12.91
N LEU A 213 0.24 -10.93 -11.95
CA LEU A 213 1.25 -11.96 -12.15
C LEU A 213 0.82 -12.96 -13.26
N GLY A 214 -0.46 -13.34 -13.29
CA GLY A 214 -1.03 -14.15 -14.35
C GLY A 214 -0.94 -13.50 -15.74
N LYS A 215 -1.35 -12.22 -15.88
CA LYS A 215 -1.26 -11.51 -17.17
C LYS A 215 0.21 -11.32 -17.59
N VAL A 216 1.13 -11.10 -16.65
CA VAL A 216 2.58 -11.03 -16.95
C VAL A 216 3.14 -12.37 -17.44
N TYR A 217 2.67 -13.51 -16.95
CA TYR A 217 3.05 -14.80 -17.54
C TYR A 217 2.54 -14.95 -18.99
N LEU A 218 1.41 -14.32 -19.37
CA LEU A 218 1.00 -14.20 -20.78
C LEU A 218 1.94 -13.28 -21.60
N GLU A 219 2.35 -12.12 -21.07
CA GLU A 219 3.35 -11.24 -21.72
C GLU A 219 4.70 -11.95 -21.98
N LEU A 220 5.04 -12.91 -21.11
CA LEU A 220 6.21 -13.77 -21.20
C LEU A 220 6.02 -14.98 -22.14
N GLY A 221 4.78 -15.30 -22.54
CA GLY A 221 4.43 -16.47 -23.33
C GLY A 221 4.39 -17.80 -22.56
N ASP A 222 4.46 -17.76 -21.22
CA ASP A 222 4.36 -18.95 -20.37
C ASP A 222 2.90 -19.22 -20.00
N ALA A 223 2.16 -19.81 -20.95
CA ALA A 223 0.76 -20.19 -20.77
C ALA A 223 0.55 -21.15 -19.59
N VAL A 224 1.55 -21.97 -19.24
CA VAL A 224 1.46 -22.96 -18.15
C VAL A 224 1.59 -22.30 -16.79
N ALA A 225 2.49 -21.32 -16.64
CA ALA A 225 2.55 -20.47 -15.46
C ALA A 225 1.33 -19.56 -15.34
N ALA A 226 0.85 -18.97 -16.44
CA ALA A 226 -0.37 -18.19 -16.47
C ALA A 226 -1.57 -19.01 -15.97
N GLN A 227 -1.86 -20.17 -16.57
CA GLN A 227 -2.95 -21.07 -16.14
C GLN A 227 -2.84 -21.45 -14.65
N ARG A 228 -1.63 -21.77 -14.16
CA ARG A 228 -1.38 -22.11 -12.75
C ARG A 228 -1.70 -20.94 -11.81
N VAL A 229 -1.29 -19.73 -12.16
CA VAL A 229 -1.51 -18.53 -11.34
C VAL A 229 -2.98 -18.09 -11.38
N PHE A 230 -3.62 -18.14 -12.56
CA PHE A 230 -5.05 -17.87 -12.69
C PHE A 230 -5.92 -18.89 -11.92
N ALA A 231 -5.51 -20.16 -11.85
CA ALA A 231 -6.18 -21.15 -11.00
C ALA A 231 -6.03 -20.88 -9.50
N LYS A 232 -4.86 -20.39 -9.03
CA LYS A 232 -4.69 -19.90 -7.65
C LYS A 232 -5.59 -18.70 -7.36
N PHE A 233 -5.64 -17.76 -8.29
CA PHE A 233 -6.48 -16.56 -8.21
C PHE A 233 -7.98 -16.91 -8.15
N GLU A 234 -8.45 -17.81 -9.02
CA GLU A 234 -9.84 -18.32 -9.01
C GLU A 234 -10.23 -18.87 -7.62
N VAL A 235 -9.34 -19.64 -6.99
CA VAL A 235 -9.56 -20.19 -5.65
C VAL A 235 -9.56 -19.11 -4.56
N ARG A 236 -8.74 -18.06 -4.68
CA ARG A 236 -8.78 -16.94 -3.71
C ARG A 236 -10.06 -16.12 -3.86
N VAL A 237 -10.46 -15.78 -5.08
CA VAL A 237 -11.73 -15.08 -5.36
C VAL A 237 -12.94 -15.87 -4.84
N GLU A 238 -12.97 -17.20 -5.01
CA GLU A 238 -14.00 -18.05 -4.38
C GLU A 238 -13.97 -17.99 -2.84
N ALA A 239 -12.81 -17.85 -2.22
CA ALA A 239 -12.67 -17.75 -0.77
C ALA A 239 -13.18 -16.39 -0.26
N ASP A 240 -12.76 -15.27 -0.87
CA ASP A 240 -13.21 -13.92 -0.52
C ASP A 240 -14.74 -13.77 -0.62
N LEU A 241 -15.33 -14.24 -1.73
CA LEU A 241 -16.78 -14.20 -1.95
C LEU A 241 -17.57 -15.07 -0.95
N ARG A 242 -16.94 -16.08 -0.33
CA ARG A 242 -17.53 -16.90 0.74
C ARG A 242 -17.31 -16.31 2.14
N GLU A 243 -16.16 -15.69 2.37
CA GLU A 243 -15.72 -15.18 3.67
C GLU A 243 -16.41 -13.85 4.01
N PHE A 244 -16.44 -12.92 3.05
CA PHE A 244 -16.95 -11.56 3.25
C PHE A 244 -18.25 -11.26 2.48
N GLY A 245 -18.61 -12.10 1.50
CA GLY A 245 -19.78 -11.92 0.64
C GLY A 245 -19.69 -10.71 -0.28
N TYR A 246 -20.79 -10.38 -0.96
CA TYR A 246 -20.88 -9.31 -1.96
C TYR A 246 -20.86 -7.87 -1.37
N HIS A 247 -20.38 -7.68 -0.14
CA HIS A 247 -20.41 -6.38 0.56
C HIS A 247 -19.05 -5.97 1.16
N PHE A 248 -17.99 -6.74 0.91
CA PHE A 248 -16.63 -6.24 1.06
C PHE A 248 -16.31 -5.22 -0.05
N LEU A 249 -15.25 -4.44 0.16
CA LEU A 249 -14.85 -3.38 -0.77
C LEU A 249 -14.50 -3.99 -2.15
N GLY A 250 -15.23 -3.60 -3.20
CA GLY A 250 -14.99 -4.06 -4.57
C GLY A 250 -16.05 -5.01 -5.17
N ILE A 251 -17.35 -4.68 -5.07
CA ILE A 251 -18.41 -5.37 -5.85
C ILE A 251 -18.05 -5.37 -7.34
N ASP A 252 -17.77 -4.17 -7.85
CA ASP A 252 -17.41 -3.92 -9.25
C ASP A 252 -16.12 -4.69 -9.62
N PHE A 253 -15.12 -4.69 -8.72
CA PHE A 253 -13.87 -5.42 -8.90
C PHE A 253 -14.08 -6.92 -9.12
N TYR A 254 -14.98 -7.57 -8.36
CA TYR A 254 -15.25 -9.00 -8.54
C TYR A 254 -16.10 -9.33 -9.78
N GLU A 255 -17.00 -8.43 -10.22
CA GLU A 255 -17.73 -8.59 -11.48
C GLU A 255 -16.77 -8.51 -12.69
N GLU A 256 -15.96 -7.44 -12.75
CA GLU A 256 -14.95 -7.21 -13.78
C GLU A 256 -13.86 -8.31 -13.77
N THR A 257 -13.41 -8.71 -12.58
CA THR A 257 -12.44 -9.81 -12.38
C THR A 257 -12.90 -11.11 -13.00
N LEU A 258 -14.14 -11.55 -12.74
CA LEU A 258 -14.63 -12.82 -13.27
C LEU A 258 -14.84 -12.72 -14.78
N PHE A 259 -15.25 -11.57 -15.32
CA PHE A 259 -15.34 -11.37 -16.76
C PHE A 259 -13.96 -11.48 -17.43
N GLY A 260 -12.99 -10.68 -16.99
CA GLY A 260 -11.64 -10.65 -17.54
C GLY A 260 -10.84 -11.95 -17.32
N LEU A 261 -11.14 -12.72 -16.26
CA LEU A 261 -10.61 -14.06 -16.06
C LEU A 261 -11.20 -15.07 -17.06
N GLY A 262 -12.48 -14.94 -17.40
CA GLY A 262 -13.13 -15.71 -18.46
C GLY A 262 -12.52 -15.42 -19.84
N GLU A 263 -12.32 -14.15 -20.18
CA GLU A 263 -11.61 -13.74 -21.40
C GLU A 263 -10.18 -14.29 -21.45
N VAL A 264 -9.43 -14.21 -20.35
CA VAL A 264 -8.09 -14.81 -20.21
C VAL A 264 -8.09 -16.32 -20.47
N TYR A 265 -9.11 -17.05 -20.02
CA TYR A 265 -9.20 -18.49 -20.31
C TYR A 265 -9.54 -18.77 -21.78
N LEU A 266 -10.25 -17.86 -22.47
CA LEU A 266 -10.39 -17.91 -23.94
C LEU A 266 -9.07 -17.58 -24.66
N GLU A 267 -8.30 -16.57 -24.21
CA GLU A 267 -6.95 -16.28 -24.73
C GLU A 267 -6.02 -17.50 -24.64
N LEU A 268 -6.18 -18.30 -23.57
CA LEU A 268 -5.43 -19.52 -23.27
C LEU A 268 -5.99 -20.80 -23.95
N GLY A 269 -7.15 -20.73 -24.60
CA GLY A 269 -7.83 -21.90 -25.19
C GLY A 269 -8.40 -22.91 -24.18
N ASP A 270 -8.53 -22.54 -22.90
CA ASP A 270 -9.19 -23.36 -21.88
C ASP A 270 -10.68 -22.99 -21.80
N GLU A 271 -11.43 -23.46 -22.80
CA GLU A 271 -12.87 -23.22 -22.93
C GLU A 271 -13.65 -23.71 -21.69
N VAL A 272 -13.19 -24.79 -21.04
CA VAL A 272 -13.82 -25.37 -19.85
C VAL A 272 -13.62 -24.47 -18.62
N ALA A 273 -12.46 -23.84 -18.48
CA ALA A 273 -12.25 -22.82 -17.46
C ALA A 273 -13.01 -21.52 -17.76
N ALA A 274 -13.03 -21.07 -19.02
CA ALA A 274 -13.83 -19.92 -19.43
C ALA A 274 -15.32 -20.13 -19.09
N GLN A 275 -15.91 -21.25 -19.49
CA GLN A 275 -17.30 -21.62 -19.16
C GLN A 275 -17.56 -21.67 -17.65
N ARG A 276 -16.65 -22.25 -16.87
CA ARG A 276 -16.74 -22.33 -15.40
C ARG A 276 -16.76 -20.93 -14.77
N VAL A 277 -15.87 -20.04 -15.18
CA VAL A 277 -15.74 -18.69 -14.62
C VAL A 277 -16.92 -17.80 -15.06
N PHE A 278 -17.28 -17.81 -16.34
CA PHE A 278 -18.46 -17.12 -16.86
C PHE A 278 -19.77 -17.60 -16.22
N GLY A 279 -19.91 -18.91 -15.96
CA GLY A 279 -21.03 -19.46 -15.22
C GLY A 279 -21.11 -18.93 -13.79
N ARG A 280 -19.97 -18.79 -13.08
CA ARG A 280 -19.94 -18.15 -11.75
C ARG A 280 -20.30 -16.67 -11.80
N LEU A 281 -19.81 -15.91 -12.78
CA LEU A 281 -20.15 -14.50 -12.98
C LEU A 281 -21.69 -14.32 -13.06
N LEU A 282 -22.36 -15.11 -13.90
CA LEU A 282 -23.83 -15.06 -14.04
C LEU A 282 -24.61 -15.55 -12.81
N VAL A 283 -24.00 -16.35 -11.93
CA VAL A 283 -24.62 -16.83 -10.67
C VAL A 283 -24.46 -15.83 -9.53
N HIS A 284 -23.29 -15.20 -9.40
CA HIS A 284 -23.00 -14.21 -8.36
C HIS A 284 -23.53 -12.82 -8.70
N PHE A 285 -23.50 -12.44 -9.98
CA PHE A 285 -23.89 -11.13 -10.50
C PHE A 285 -24.97 -11.31 -11.59
N PRO A 286 -26.19 -11.74 -11.24
CA PRO A 286 -27.22 -12.11 -12.22
C PRO A 286 -27.67 -10.94 -13.10
N ASP A 287 -27.47 -9.70 -12.68
CA ASP A 287 -27.78 -8.46 -13.42
C ASP A 287 -26.52 -7.75 -13.95
N THR A 288 -25.39 -8.47 -14.05
CA THR A 288 -24.10 -7.99 -14.58
C THR A 288 -24.24 -7.27 -15.93
N SER A 289 -23.46 -6.20 -16.09
CA SER A 289 -23.36 -5.46 -17.36
C SER A 289 -22.85 -6.33 -18.52
N TYR A 290 -22.03 -7.35 -18.22
CA TYR A 290 -21.43 -8.27 -19.19
C TYR A 290 -22.39 -9.37 -19.69
N LYS A 291 -23.59 -9.49 -19.12
CA LYS A 291 -24.49 -10.64 -19.28
C LYS A 291 -24.72 -11.08 -20.72
N SER A 292 -25.02 -10.13 -21.62
CA SER A 292 -25.25 -10.42 -23.05
C SER A 292 -23.98 -10.80 -23.81
N GLU A 293 -22.82 -10.29 -23.40
CA GLU A 293 -21.53 -10.69 -23.98
C GLU A 293 -21.16 -12.10 -23.53
N VAL A 294 -21.25 -12.37 -22.23
CA VAL A 294 -21.01 -13.69 -21.65
C VAL A 294 -21.88 -14.77 -22.31
N GLN A 295 -23.18 -14.52 -22.46
CA GLN A 295 -24.09 -15.43 -23.17
C GLN A 295 -23.63 -15.67 -24.62
N ARG A 296 -23.25 -14.60 -25.34
CA ARG A 296 -22.73 -14.69 -26.72
C ARG A 296 -21.40 -15.45 -26.85
N LEU A 297 -20.57 -15.46 -25.81
CA LEU A 297 -19.32 -16.24 -25.76
C LEU A 297 -19.61 -17.72 -25.48
N LEU A 298 -20.51 -18.02 -24.55
CA LEU A 298 -20.95 -19.38 -24.21
C LEU A 298 -21.73 -20.06 -25.36
N GLU A 299 -22.46 -19.30 -26.18
CA GLU A 299 -23.20 -19.81 -27.35
C GLU A 299 -22.34 -20.12 -28.59
N LYS A 300 -21.03 -19.84 -28.55
CA LYS A 300 -20.10 -19.99 -29.68
C LYS A 300 -19.15 -21.19 -29.58
N GLN A 301 -19.28 -22.00 -28.53
CA GLN A 301 -18.47 -23.17 -28.20
C GLN A 301 -19.27 -24.46 -28.48
#